data_AF-A0A4Q9XTT0-F1
#
_entry.id   AF-A0A4Q9XTT0-F1
#
_cell.length_a   1.000
_cell.length_b   1.000
_cell.length_c   1.000
_cell.angle_alpha   90.00
_cell.angle_beta   90.00
_cell.angle_gamma   90.00
#
_symmetry.space_group_name_H-M   'P 1'
#
loop_
_entity.id
_entity.type
_entity.pdbx_description
1 polymer ?
#
loop_
_entity_poly.entity_id
_entity_poly.type
_entity_poly.pdbx_seq_one_letter_code
_entity_poly.pdbx_strand_id
1 'polypeptide(L)'
;MWKWLHPYAKTEQTYFLCQRLFPWFAFLAVIALLTGCVWGLAYAPADYQQGDSARIMYVHVPTAILSMSTYAAMAIAALIGLVWQIRTADMAVAAIAPVGAVVTLLALLTGAAWGKPMWGTWWVWDARLTSELILLFMYLGVWALYHAFDDKQTGGKAAGLMAIVGVVNLPIIHYSVEWWNTLHQGASITKFAKPSIAPEMLWPLLINLFGLAMAIGALALLSLQNEILRREIKRPWVQKLGEQA
;
A
#
# COMPACT_ATOMS: atom_id res chain seq x y z
N MET A 1 -24.17 -17.75 12.17
CA MET A 1 -23.03 -16.90 12.59
C MET A 1 -21.73 -17.64 12.31
N TRP A 2 -20.84 -17.08 11.48
CA TRP A 2 -19.60 -17.74 11.04
C TRP A 2 -18.65 -18.04 12.20
N LYS A 3 -18.58 -19.31 12.63
CA LYS A 3 -17.76 -19.77 13.77
C LYS A 3 -16.25 -19.56 13.58
N TRP A 4 -15.77 -19.40 12.34
CA TRP A 4 -14.35 -19.19 12.02
C TRP A 4 -13.86 -17.74 12.17
N LEU A 5 -14.75 -16.74 12.04
CA LEU A 5 -14.40 -15.31 12.21
C LEU A 5 -14.39 -14.86 13.68
N HIS A 6 -15.10 -15.60 14.55
CA HIS A 6 -15.27 -15.27 15.96
C HIS A 6 -13.97 -15.18 16.81
N PRO A 7 -12.91 -15.98 16.55
CA PRO A 7 -11.65 -15.86 17.29
C PRO A 7 -10.94 -14.53 17.01
N TYR A 8 -10.75 -14.16 15.74
CA TYR A 8 -9.95 -12.99 15.35
C TYR A 8 -10.63 -11.63 15.56
N ALA A 9 -11.85 -11.62 16.11
CA ALA A 9 -12.43 -10.42 16.70
C ALA A 9 -11.74 -10.02 18.02
N LYS A 10 -11.03 -10.96 18.67
CA LYS A 10 -10.23 -10.70 19.87
C LYS A 10 -8.87 -10.12 19.50
N THR A 11 -8.55 -8.97 20.07
CA THR A 11 -7.30 -8.24 19.86
C THR A 11 -6.05 -9.07 20.16
N GLU A 12 -6.08 -9.89 21.22
CA GLU A 12 -4.99 -10.82 21.59
C GLU A 12 -4.71 -11.85 20.48
N GLN A 13 -5.74 -12.47 19.91
CA GLN A 13 -5.56 -13.48 18.86
C GLN A 13 -5.08 -12.85 17.55
N THR A 14 -5.56 -11.65 17.22
CA THR A 14 -5.04 -10.86 16.09
C THR A 14 -3.57 -10.52 16.29
N TYR A 15 -3.17 -10.09 17.48
CA TYR A 15 -1.77 -9.78 17.80
C TYR A 15 -0.84 -10.97 17.53
N PHE A 16 -1.16 -12.14 18.09
CA PHE A 16 -0.35 -13.35 17.90
C PHE A 16 -0.37 -13.85 16.45
N LEU A 17 -1.50 -13.68 15.73
CA LEU A 17 -1.54 -13.97 14.30
C LEU A 17 -0.57 -13.07 13.52
N CYS A 18 -0.58 -11.76 13.79
CA CYS A 18 0.34 -10.82 13.15
C CYS A 18 1.80 -11.18 13.45
N GLN A 19 2.12 -11.52 14.70
CA GLN A 19 3.46 -11.95 15.10
C GLN A 19 3.91 -13.21 14.35
N ARG A 20 3.01 -14.19 14.16
CA ARG A 20 3.30 -15.43 13.44
C ARG A 20 3.47 -15.22 11.94
N LEU A 21 2.71 -14.32 11.32
CA LEU A 21 2.76 -14.04 9.89
C LEU A 21 3.92 -13.13 9.51
N PHE A 22 4.27 -12.17 10.37
CA PHE A 22 5.33 -11.18 10.13
C PHE A 22 6.63 -11.76 9.55
N PRO A 23 7.28 -12.78 10.14
CA PRO A 23 8.57 -13.27 9.63
C PRO A 23 8.48 -13.83 8.21
N TRP A 24 7.35 -14.43 7.82
CA TRP A 24 7.14 -14.94 6.47
C TRP A 24 7.03 -13.82 5.46
N PHE A 25 6.22 -12.78 5.76
CA PHE A 25 6.10 -11.62 4.90
C PHE A 25 7.44 -10.88 4.76
N ALA A 26 8.16 -10.69 5.87
CA ALA A 26 9.48 -10.05 5.86
C ALA A 26 10.51 -10.85 5.04
N PHE A 27 10.58 -12.17 5.24
CA PHE A 27 11.50 -13.05 4.52
C PHE A 27 11.22 -13.05 3.02
N LEU A 28 9.95 -13.24 2.62
CA LEU A 28 9.54 -13.20 1.22
C LEU A 28 9.79 -11.84 0.59
N ALA A 29 9.53 -10.74 1.31
CA ALA A 29 9.80 -9.39 0.86
C ALA A 29 11.30 -9.19 0.55
N VAL A 30 12.18 -9.56 1.47
CA VAL A 30 13.63 -9.40 1.30
C VAL A 30 14.13 -10.20 0.09
N ILE A 31 13.77 -11.48 0.00
CA ILE A 31 14.23 -12.33 -1.11
C ILE A 31 13.71 -11.83 -2.45
N ALA A 32 12.41 -11.52 -2.53
CA ALA A 32 11.80 -11.08 -3.77
C ALA A 32 12.34 -9.70 -4.19
N LEU A 33 12.43 -8.72 -3.29
CA LEU A 33 12.97 -7.39 -3.62
C LEU A 33 14.45 -7.45 -4.01
N LEU A 34 15.28 -8.23 -3.32
CA LEU A 34 16.68 -8.39 -3.71
C LEU A 34 16.78 -9.01 -5.11
N THR A 35 16.04 -10.08 -5.37
CA THR A 35 16.06 -10.78 -6.65
C THR A 35 15.53 -9.88 -7.78
N GLY A 36 14.36 -9.27 -7.59
CA GLY A 36 13.70 -8.45 -8.59
C GLY A 36 14.44 -7.14 -8.86
N CYS A 37 15.00 -6.48 -7.84
CA CYS A 37 15.80 -5.26 -8.03
C CYS A 37 17.12 -5.57 -8.71
N VAL A 38 17.85 -6.62 -8.29
CA VAL A 38 19.12 -6.99 -8.95
C VAL A 38 18.87 -7.37 -10.40
N TRP A 39 17.87 -8.22 -10.66
CA TRP A 39 17.54 -8.63 -12.02
C TRP A 39 17.07 -7.44 -12.88
N GLY A 40 16.09 -6.67 -12.40
CA GLY A 40 15.52 -5.54 -13.15
C GLY A 40 16.52 -4.41 -13.37
N LEU A 41 17.22 -3.97 -12.33
CA LEU A 41 18.10 -2.81 -12.41
C LEU A 41 19.45 -3.13 -13.06
N ALA A 42 20.02 -4.32 -12.85
CA ALA A 42 21.35 -4.64 -13.38
C ALA A 42 21.33 -5.45 -14.68
N TYR A 43 20.35 -6.35 -14.87
CA TYR A 43 20.42 -7.35 -15.95
C TYR A 43 19.31 -7.26 -16.99
N ALA A 44 18.17 -6.59 -16.70
CA ALA A 44 17.13 -6.44 -17.70
C ALA A 44 17.65 -5.68 -18.94
N PRO A 45 17.18 -6.03 -20.15
CA PRO A 45 17.57 -5.31 -21.35
C PRO A 45 17.08 -3.86 -21.31
N ALA A 46 17.82 -2.96 -21.96
CA ALA A 46 17.38 -1.58 -22.15
C ALA A 46 16.12 -1.54 -23.02
N ASP A 47 15.21 -0.61 -22.72
CA ASP A 47 14.02 -0.41 -23.53
C ASP A 47 14.38 0.23 -24.88
N TYR A 48 13.67 -0.15 -25.95
CA TYR A 48 13.95 0.36 -27.30
C TYR A 48 13.76 1.88 -27.44
N GLN A 49 12.80 2.47 -26.71
CA GLN A 49 12.53 3.91 -26.75
C GLN A 49 13.18 4.67 -25.58
N GLN A 50 13.15 4.08 -24.38
CA GLN A 50 13.55 4.75 -23.15
C GLN A 50 14.99 4.44 -22.71
N GLY A 51 15.65 3.47 -23.36
CA GLY A 51 16.98 3.01 -22.98
C GLY A 51 17.03 2.50 -21.53
N ASP A 52 18.12 2.80 -20.82
CA ASP A 52 18.27 2.43 -19.41
C ASP A 52 17.35 3.20 -18.45
N SER A 53 16.74 4.31 -18.89
CA SER A 53 15.80 5.06 -18.06
C SER A 53 14.57 4.23 -17.69
N ALA A 54 14.18 3.26 -18.52
CA ALA A 54 13.09 2.34 -18.23
C ALA A 54 13.32 1.48 -16.97
N ARG A 55 14.57 1.34 -16.49
CA ARG A 55 14.87 0.53 -15.30
C ARG A 55 14.20 1.05 -14.04
N ILE A 56 13.91 2.35 -13.94
CA ILE A 56 13.17 2.91 -12.80
C ILE A 56 11.75 2.34 -12.68
N MET A 57 11.18 1.81 -13.77
CA MET A 57 9.90 1.10 -13.79
C MET A 57 9.85 -0.01 -12.73
N TYR A 58 10.95 -0.71 -12.50
CA TYR A 58 11.06 -1.80 -11.53
C TYR A 58 10.81 -1.38 -10.09
N VAL A 59 10.90 -0.08 -9.79
CA VAL A 59 10.57 0.51 -8.50
C VAL A 59 9.27 1.29 -8.59
N HIS A 60 9.16 2.18 -9.58
CA HIS A 60 8.02 3.09 -9.71
C HIS A 60 6.69 2.36 -9.93
N VAL A 61 6.61 1.43 -10.90
CA VAL A 61 5.35 0.77 -11.23
C VAL A 61 4.81 -0.07 -10.07
N PRO A 62 5.61 -0.88 -9.37
CA PRO A 62 5.18 -1.51 -8.13
C PRO A 62 4.65 -0.52 -7.10
N THR A 63 5.37 0.58 -6.83
CA THR A 63 4.91 1.58 -5.85
C THR A 63 3.58 2.23 -6.25
N ALA A 64 3.36 2.55 -7.53
CA ALA A 64 2.12 3.16 -8.02
C ALA A 64 0.92 2.18 -8.00
N ILE A 65 1.13 0.90 -8.32
CA ILE A 65 0.05 -0.09 -8.23
C ILE A 65 -0.32 -0.35 -6.75
N LEU A 66 0.70 -0.45 -5.89
CA LEU A 66 0.51 -0.79 -4.50
C LEU A 66 0.06 0.39 -3.64
N SER A 67 0.33 1.64 -4.02
CA SER A 67 -0.26 2.83 -3.37
C SER A 67 -1.80 2.78 -3.42
N MET A 68 -2.36 2.53 -4.60
CA MET A 68 -3.80 2.38 -4.82
C MET A 68 -4.35 1.11 -4.15
N SER A 69 -3.66 -0.03 -4.30
CA SER A 69 -4.11 -1.32 -3.75
C SER A 69 -4.11 -1.32 -2.22
N THR A 70 -3.15 -0.65 -1.59
CA THR A 70 -3.10 -0.45 -0.14
C THR A 70 -4.26 0.43 0.34
N TYR A 71 -4.70 1.39 -0.47
CA TYR A 71 -5.80 2.28 -0.11
C TYR A 71 -7.12 1.51 -0.19
N ALA A 72 -7.27 0.67 -1.22
CA ALA A 72 -8.38 -0.27 -1.32
C ALA A 72 -8.43 -1.23 -0.13
N ALA A 73 -7.29 -1.81 0.29
CA ALA A 73 -7.22 -2.66 1.47
C ALA A 73 -7.62 -1.91 2.76
N MET A 74 -7.16 -0.67 2.93
CA MET A 74 -7.56 0.20 4.04
C MET A 74 -9.08 0.50 4.02
N ALA A 75 -9.65 0.80 2.86
CA ALA A 75 -11.08 1.05 2.71
C ALA A 75 -11.94 -0.20 2.94
N ILE A 76 -11.45 -1.39 2.53
CA ILE A 76 -12.09 -2.68 2.86
C ILE A 76 -12.07 -2.90 4.37
N ALA A 77 -10.94 -2.65 5.05
CA ALA A 77 -10.88 -2.72 6.50
C ALA A 77 -11.86 -1.74 7.17
N ALA A 78 -11.95 -0.51 6.68
CA ALA A 78 -12.92 0.48 7.14
C ALA A 78 -14.37 0.02 6.95
N LEU A 79 -14.70 -0.55 5.78
CA LEU A 79 -16.02 -1.10 5.51
C LEU A 79 -16.33 -2.26 6.47
N ILE A 80 -15.36 -3.13 6.72
CA ILE A 80 -15.51 -4.24 7.67
C ILE A 80 -15.80 -3.72 9.08
N GLY A 81 -15.03 -2.72 9.52
CA GLY A 81 -15.22 -2.05 10.82
C GLY A 81 -16.59 -1.38 10.93
N LEU A 82 -17.06 -0.71 9.88
CA LEU A 82 -18.33 -0.01 9.88
C LEU A 82 -19.55 -0.95 9.82
N VAL A 83 -19.52 -1.98 8.98
CA VAL A 83 -20.67 -2.87 8.76
C VAL A 83 -20.78 -3.93 9.86
N TRP A 84 -19.66 -4.56 10.23
CA TRP A 84 -19.64 -5.64 11.22
C TRP A 84 -19.21 -5.21 12.62
N GLN A 85 -18.88 -3.92 12.83
CA GLN A 85 -18.45 -3.37 14.12
C GLN A 85 -17.26 -4.15 14.73
N ILE A 86 -16.35 -4.62 13.87
CA ILE A 86 -15.15 -5.36 14.29
C ILE A 86 -14.06 -4.37 14.71
N ARG A 87 -13.76 -4.32 16.01
CA ARG A 87 -12.80 -3.36 16.60
C ARG A 87 -11.39 -3.43 15.99
N THR A 88 -10.93 -4.62 15.61
CA THR A 88 -9.60 -4.80 15.01
C THR A 88 -9.52 -4.26 13.58
N ALA A 89 -10.65 -4.11 12.88
CA ALA A 89 -10.68 -3.51 11.56
C ALA A 89 -10.43 -1.99 11.63
N ASP A 90 -10.98 -1.29 12.62
CA ASP A 90 -10.69 0.13 12.87
C ASP A 90 -9.21 0.36 13.24
N MET A 91 -8.60 -0.60 13.96
CA MET A 91 -7.16 -0.58 14.24
C MET A 91 -6.34 -0.78 12.96
N ALA A 92 -6.79 -1.64 12.06
CA ALA A 92 -6.13 -1.87 10.78
C ALA A 92 -6.16 -0.63 9.88
N VAL A 93 -7.24 0.15 9.87
CA VAL A 93 -7.29 1.44 9.14
C VAL A 93 -6.17 2.37 9.61
N ALA A 94 -6.05 2.57 10.93
CA ALA A 94 -5.01 3.41 11.52
C ALA A 94 -3.59 2.90 11.24
N ALA A 95 -3.42 1.58 11.19
CA ALA A 95 -2.14 0.93 10.92
C ALA A 95 -1.72 0.99 9.44
N ILE A 96 -2.67 0.86 8.51
CA ILE A 96 -2.39 0.85 7.07
C ILE A 96 -2.13 2.27 6.56
N ALA A 97 -2.83 3.29 7.10
CA ALA A 97 -2.75 4.67 6.62
C ALA A 97 -1.31 5.23 6.47
N PRO A 98 -0.42 5.16 7.49
CA PRO A 98 0.95 5.67 7.34
C PRO A 98 1.79 4.84 6.38
N VAL A 99 1.58 3.51 6.29
CA VAL A 99 2.29 2.65 5.34
C VAL A 99 1.92 3.02 3.91
N GLY A 100 0.62 3.16 3.63
CA GLY A 100 0.12 3.59 2.33
C GLY A 100 0.61 4.99 1.94
N ALA A 101 0.64 5.94 2.87
CA ALA A 101 1.18 7.28 2.63
C ALA A 101 2.64 7.25 2.16
N VAL A 102 3.49 6.43 2.80
CA VAL A 102 4.90 6.28 2.40
C VAL A 102 5.01 5.67 1.00
N VAL A 103 4.20 4.65 0.68
CA VAL A 103 4.21 4.02 -0.64
C VAL A 103 3.76 5.01 -1.72
N THR A 104 2.72 5.80 -1.47
CA THR A 104 2.28 6.86 -2.39
C THR A 104 3.35 7.94 -2.56
N LEU A 105 4.01 8.36 -1.49
CA LEU A 105 5.11 9.31 -1.58
C LEU A 105 6.26 8.76 -2.44
N LEU A 106 6.63 7.49 -2.26
CA LEU A 106 7.63 6.83 -3.11
C LEU A 106 7.18 6.78 -4.58
N ALA A 107 5.90 6.50 -4.85
CA ALA A 107 5.36 6.51 -6.21
C ALA A 107 5.49 7.91 -6.85
N LEU A 108 5.16 8.97 -6.12
CA LEU A 108 5.29 10.36 -6.60
C LEU A 108 6.75 10.73 -6.86
N LEU A 109 7.66 10.43 -5.93
CA LEU A 109 9.08 10.76 -6.06
C LEU A 109 9.75 10.00 -7.21
N THR A 110 9.51 8.69 -7.29
CA THR A 110 10.07 7.85 -8.36
C THR A 110 9.43 8.18 -9.72
N GLY A 111 8.16 8.56 -9.74
CA GLY A 111 7.46 9.00 -10.95
C GLY A 111 8.01 10.32 -11.46
N ALA A 112 8.24 11.30 -10.58
CA ALA A 112 8.89 12.56 -10.93
C ALA A 112 10.31 12.33 -11.48
N ALA A 113 11.07 11.43 -10.85
CA ALA A 113 12.42 11.06 -11.31
C ALA A 113 12.40 10.37 -12.68
N TRP A 114 11.41 9.54 -12.95
CA TRP A 114 11.23 8.94 -14.28
C TRP A 114 10.79 9.98 -15.31
N GLY A 115 10.00 10.97 -14.89
CA GLY A 115 9.46 11.96 -15.81
C GLY A 115 10.49 12.90 -16.40
N LYS A 116 11.55 13.22 -15.64
CA LYS A 116 12.60 14.13 -16.11
C LYS A 116 13.29 13.66 -17.41
N PRO A 117 13.80 12.41 -17.53
CA PRO A 117 14.41 11.93 -18.77
C PRO A 117 13.40 11.65 -19.88
N MET A 118 12.15 11.27 -19.55
CA MET A 118 11.15 10.86 -20.55
C MET A 118 10.39 12.03 -21.18
N TRP A 119 10.05 13.04 -20.39
CA TRP A 119 9.19 14.15 -20.81
C TRP A 119 9.79 15.53 -20.50
N GLY A 120 11.06 15.59 -20.06
CA GLY A 120 11.80 16.83 -19.83
C GLY A 120 11.46 17.58 -18.54
N THR A 121 10.47 17.11 -17.77
CA THR A 121 9.97 17.76 -16.55
C THR A 121 9.77 16.77 -15.40
N TRP A 122 9.94 17.24 -14.16
CA TRP A 122 9.69 16.45 -12.95
C TRP A 122 8.21 16.40 -12.58
N TRP A 123 7.44 17.39 -13.02
CA TRP A 123 6.03 17.51 -12.64
C TRP A 123 5.24 18.22 -13.73
N VAL A 124 4.01 17.74 -13.92
CA VAL A 124 2.94 18.46 -14.61
C VAL A 124 1.65 18.28 -13.81
N TRP A 125 0.77 19.27 -13.87
CA TRP A 125 -0.53 19.22 -13.21
C TRP A 125 -1.56 18.47 -14.07
N ASP A 126 -1.22 17.23 -14.46
CA ASP A 126 -2.15 16.37 -15.19
C ASP A 126 -3.08 15.61 -14.24
N ALA A 127 -4.11 14.96 -14.80
CA ALA A 127 -5.11 14.25 -14.01
C ALA A 127 -4.49 13.11 -13.18
N ARG A 128 -3.44 12.44 -13.68
CA ARG A 128 -2.82 11.29 -13.02
C ARG A 128 -1.96 11.69 -11.83
N LEU A 129 -1.01 12.60 -12.05
CA LEU A 129 -0.12 13.09 -10.99
C LEU A 129 -0.89 13.82 -9.90
N THR A 130 -1.89 14.61 -10.30
CA THR A 130 -2.74 15.33 -9.34
C THR A 130 -3.59 14.36 -8.51
N SER A 131 -4.20 13.34 -9.13
CA SER A 131 -5.00 12.35 -8.38
C SER A 131 -4.15 11.44 -7.49
N GLU A 132 -2.92 11.10 -7.89
CA GLU A 132 -1.96 10.38 -7.02
C GLU A 132 -1.48 11.25 -5.84
N LEU A 133 -1.29 12.56 -6.05
CA LEU A 133 -0.99 13.51 -4.96
C LEU A 133 -2.18 13.64 -4.00
N ILE A 134 -3.41 13.70 -4.54
CA ILE A 134 -4.63 13.69 -3.74
C ILE A 134 -4.70 12.39 -2.91
N LEU A 135 -4.32 11.23 -3.47
CA LEU A 135 -4.24 9.97 -2.72
C LEU A 135 -3.30 10.07 -1.52
N LEU A 136 -2.14 10.71 -1.66
CA LEU A 136 -1.22 10.96 -0.55
C LEU A 136 -1.90 11.78 0.56
N PHE A 137 -2.56 12.88 0.19
CA PHE A 137 -3.28 13.71 1.15
C PHE A 137 -4.46 12.98 1.79
N MET A 138 -5.12 12.07 1.09
CA MET A 138 -6.18 11.25 1.65
C MET A 138 -5.65 10.29 2.72
N TYR A 139 -4.51 9.62 2.48
CA TYR A 139 -3.86 8.82 3.51
C TYR A 139 -3.47 9.65 4.74
N LEU A 140 -2.84 10.80 4.52
CA LEU A 140 -2.46 11.71 5.62
C LEU A 140 -3.70 12.24 6.35
N GLY A 141 -4.78 12.53 5.63
CA GLY A 141 -6.05 12.98 6.18
C GLY A 141 -6.70 11.91 7.04
N VAL A 142 -6.77 10.66 6.57
CA VAL A 142 -7.25 9.51 7.37
C VAL A 142 -6.41 9.33 8.63
N TRP A 143 -5.09 9.40 8.51
CA TRP A 143 -4.17 9.23 9.64
C TRP A 143 -4.29 10.38 10.65
N ALA A 144 -4.34 11.63 10.19
CA ALA A 144 -4.51 12.81 11.03
C ALA A 144 -5.88 12.82 11.71
N LEU A 145 -6.96 12.52 10.98
CA LEU A 145 -8.31 12.46 11.52
C LEU A 145 -8.42 11.40 12.62
N TYR A 146 -7.82 10.22 12.42
CA TYR A 146 -7.77 9.20 13.45
C TYR A 146 -7.06 9.67 14.74
N HIS A 147 -6.00 10.47 14.62
CA HIS A 147 -5.25 10.99 15.76
C HIS A 147 -5.88 12.22 16.41
N ALA A 148 -6.73 12.96 15.69
CA ALA A 148 -7.41 14.15 16.20
C ALA A 148 -8.46 13.87 17.29
N PHE A 149 -8.95 12.62 17.39
CA PHE A 149 -9.89 12.22 18.44
C PHE A 149 -9.17 11.53 19.60
N ASP A 150 -9.56 11.91 20.83
CA ASP A 150 -9.14 11.23 22.06
C ASP A 150 -9.75 9.83 22.15
N ASP A 151 -11.06 9.72 21.90
CA ASP A 151 -11.73 8.43 21.77
C ASP A 151 -11.37 7.76 20.43
N LYS A 152 -10.52 6.74 20.50
CA LYS A 152 -10.06 5.98 19.34
C LYS A 152 -11.16 5.18 18.65
N GLN A 153 -12.28 4.92 19.32
CA GLN A 153 -13.42 4.28 18.66
C GLN A 153 -14.14 5.27 17.74
N THR A 154 -14.44 6.47 18.23
CA THR A 154 -15.03 7.54 17.41
C THR A 154 -14.08 7.98 16.29
N GLY A 155 -12.79 8.17 16.61
CA GLY A 155 -11.77 8.50 15.62
C GLY A 155 -11.62 7.44 14.52
N GLY A 156 -11.66 6.16 14.89
CA GLY A 156 -11.64 5.04 13.94
C GLY A 156 -12.80 5.07 12.94
N LYS A 157 -14.02 5.34 13.43
CA LYS A 157 -15.21 5.45 12.57
C LYS A 157 -15.14 6.64 11.61
N ALA A 158 -14.72 7.81 12.10
CA ALA A 158 -14.58 9.01 11.28
C ALA A 158 -13.51 8.83 10.18
N ALA A 159 -12.33 8.32 10.57
CA ALA A 159 -11.25 7.99 9.64
C ALA A 159 -11.65 6.92 8.62
N GLY A 160 -12.38 5.89 9.07
CA GLY A 160 -12.91 4.84 8.21
C GLY A 160 -13.91 5.36 7.16
N LEU A 161 -14.83 6.25 7.55
CA LEU A 161 -15.76 6.86 6.61
C LEU A 161 -15.04 7.66 5.53
N MET A 162 -14.04 8.45 5.93
CA MET A 162 -13.18 9.19 5.00
C MET A 162 -12.45 8.25 4.04
N ALA A 163 -11.91 7.13 4.54
CA ALA A 163 -11.24 6.12 3.72
C ALA A 163 -12.20 5.53 2.66
N ILE A 164 -13.43 5.17 3.04
CA ILE A 164 -14.44 4.60 2.14
C ILE A 164 -14.83 5.59 1.04
N VAL A 165 -15.16 6.84 1.40
CA VAL A 165 -15.50 7.89 0.43
C VAL A 165 -14.36 8.10 -0.56
N GLY A 166 -13.13 8.03 -0.05
CA GLY A 166 -11.93 8.19 -0.86
C GLY A 166 -11.67 7.13 -1.92
N VAL A 167 -12.35 5.99 -1.89
CA VAL A 167 -12.22 4.94 -2.91
C VAL A 167 -12.54 5.48 -4.31
N VAL A 168 -13.38 6.51 -4.42
CA VAL A 168 -13.70 7.19 -5.69
C VAL A 168 -12.46 7.73 -6.41
N ASN A 169 -11.38 8.05 -5.70
CA ASN A 169 -10.15 8.53 -6.31
C ASN A 169 -9.38 7.41 -7.07
N LEU A 170 -9.54 6.14 -6.69
CA LEU A 170 -8.83 5.02 -7.33
C LEU A 170 -9.18 4.83 -8.82
N PRO A 171 -10.46 4.78 -9.24
CA PRO A 171 -10.79 4.73 -10.65
C PRO A 171 -10.36 6.01 -11.39
N ILE A 172 -10.38 7.17 -10.73
CA ILE A 172 -9.87 8.42 -11.33
C ILE A 172 -8.39 8.27 -11.67
N ILE A 173 -7.55 7.78 -10.75
CA ILE A 173 -6.13 7.54 -11.02
C ILE A 173 -5.96 6.53 -12.15
N HIS A 174 -6.65 5.38 -12.07
CA HIS A 174 -6.48 4.29 -13.04
C HIS A 174 -6.87 4.69 -14.46
N TYR A 175 -8.05 5.29 -14.63
CA TYR A 175 -8.58 5.68 -15.93
C TYR A 175 -8.15 7.09 -16.37
N SER A 176 -7.38 7.81 -15.55
CA SER A 176 -6.88 9.16 -15.89
C SER A 176 -6.18 9.22 -17.25
N VAL A 177 -5.47 8.15 -17.62
CA VAL A 177 -4.75 8.03 -18.89
C VAL A 177 -5.65 7.78 -20.11
N GLU A 178 -6.89 7.34 -19.88
CA GLU A 178 -7.89 7.11 -20.93
C GLU A 178 -8.85 8.30 -21.04
N TRP A 179 -9.22 8.91 -19.92
CA TRP A 179 -10.17 10.02 -19.85
C TRP A 179 -9.58 11.38 -20.23
N TRP A 180 -8.27 11.58 -20.03
CA TRP A 180 -7.60 12.85 -20.35
C TRP A 180 -6.32 12.65 -21.15
N ASN A 181 -5.91 13.71 -21.84
CA ASN A 181 -4.58 13.81 -22.43
C ASN A 181 -3.55 13.94 -21.30
N THR A 182 -2.76 12.89 -21.09
CA THR A 182 -1.68 12.88 -20.09
C THR A 182 -0.35 12.58 -20.77
N LEU A 183 0.76 12.95 -20.14
CA LEU A 183 2.09 12.52 -20.61
C LEU A 183 2.32 11.02 -20.45
N HIS A 184 1.48 10.36 -19.65
CA HIS A 184 1.62 8.98 -19.27
C HIS A 184 1.08 8.04 -20.35
N GLN A 185 1.85 7.01 -20.66
CA GLN A 185 1.38 5.92 -21.51
C GLN A 185 0.33 5.07 -20.76
N GLY A 186 -0.62 4.50 -21.50
CA GLY A 186 -1.58 3.53 -20.96
C GLY A 186 -0.89 2.29 -20.37
N ALA A 187 -1.52 1.63 -19.40
CA ALA A 187 -0.91 0.52 -18.68
C ALA A 187 -0.57 -0.67 -19.60
N SER A 188 0.70 -1.06 -19.68
CA SER A 188 1.17 -2.19 -20.51
C SER A 188 0.89 -3.58 -19.90
N ILE A 189 0.59 -3.63 -18.60
CA ILE A 189 0.43 -4.87 -17.80
C ILE A 189 -1.03 -5.34 -17.73
N THR A 190 -2.02 -4.46 -17.91
CA THR A 190 -3.45 -4.80 -17.78
C THR A 190 -3.98 -5.67 -18.93
N LYS A 191 -3.19 -5.87 -19.99
CA LYS A 191 -3.50 -6.78 -21.11
C LYS A 191 -3.04 -8.21 -20.80
N PHE A 192 -3.73 -8.89 -19.88
CA PHE A 192 -3.40 -10.27 -19.47
C PHE A 192 -3.24 -11.28 -20.63
N ALA A 193 -3.93 -11.06 -21.76
CA ALA A 193 -3.83 -11.95 -22.92
C ALA A 193 -2.57 -11.73 -23.77
N LYS A 194 -1.99 -10.53 -23.77
CA LYS A 194 -0.76 -10.14 -24.51
C LYS A 194 -0.10 -8.95 -23.80
N PRO A 195 0.77 -9.19 -22.81
CA PRO A 195 1.57 -8.12 -22.22
C PRO A 195 2.37 -7.45 -23.33
N SER A 196 2.35 -6.11 -23.40
CA SER A 196 3.09 -5.36 -24.42
C SER A 196 4.59 -5.22 -24.10
N ILE A 197 5.08 -6.04 -23.17
CA ILE A 197 6.43 -5.99 -22.59
C ILE A 197 7.12 -7.34 -22.77
N ALA A 198 8.42 -7.30 -23.10
CA ALA A 198 9.22 -8.50 -23.27
C ALA A 198 9.27 -9.32 -21.96
N PRO A 199 9.21 -10.67 -22.01
CA PRO A 199 9.27 -11.52 -20.82
C PRO A 199 10.47 -11.24 -19.91
N GLU A 200 11.61 -10.91 -20.50
CA GLU A 200 12.87 -10.58 -19.81
C GLU A 200 12.73 -9.31 -18.95
N MET A 201 11.83 -8.40 -19.33
CA MET A 201 11.51 -7.21 -18.55
C MET A 201 10.31 -7.42 -17.62
N LEU A 202 9.39 -8.34 -17.95
CA LEU A 202 8.16 -8.58 -17.18
C LEU A 202 8.43 -9.30 -15.85
N TRP A 203 9.23 -10.37 -15.86
CA TRP A 203 9.47 -11.17 -14.66
C TRP A 203 10.10 -10.39 -13.50
N PRO A 204 11.19 -9.62 -13.68
CA PRO A 204 11.73 -8.79 -12.59
C PRO A 204 10.70 -7.79 -12.07
N LEU A 205 9.83 -7.27 -12.93
CA LEU A 205 8.77 -6.35 -12.53
C LEU A 205 7.71 -7.03 -11.64
N LEU A 206 7.25 -8.23 -12.01
CA LEU A 206 6.30 -9.00 -11.21
C LEU A 206 6.91 -9.45 -9.88
N ILE A 207 8.20 -9.80 -9.87
CA ILE A 207 8.92 -10.16 -8.65
C ILE A 207 9.02 -8.94 -7.71
N ASN A 208 9.33 -7.75 -8.22
CA ASN A 208 9.33 -6.53 -7.41
C ASN A 208 7.94 -6.15 -6.93
N LEU A 209 6.91 -6.31 -7.76
CA LEU A 209 5.52 -6.10 -7.35
C LEU A 209 5.14 -7.02 -6.18
N PHE A 210 5.46 -8.31 -6.29
CA PHE A 210 5.22 -9.27 -5.20
C PHE A 210 6.05 -8.93 -3.96
N GLY A 211 7.34 -8.67 -4.11
CA GLY A 211 8.23 -8.34 -3.01
C GLY A 211 7.80 -7.09 -2.25
N LEU A 212 7.40 -6.04 -2.98
CA LEU A 212 6.90 -4.81 -2.37
C LEU A 212 5.54 -5.02 -1.70
N ALA A 213 4.66 -5.85 -2.27
CA ALA A 213 3.40 -6.23 -1.62
C ALA A 213 3.64 -6.97 -0.29
N MET A 214 4.61 -7.88 -0.26
CA MET A 214 5.01 -8.57 0.97
C MET A 214 5.64 -7.60 1.98
N ALA A 215 6.44 -6.63 1.54
CA ALA A 215 7.03 -5.61 2.40
C ALA A 215 5.94 -4.73 3.03
N ILE A 216 4.97 -4.26 2.24
CA ILE A 216 3.81 -3.50 2.72
C ILE A 216 3.01 -4.34 3.72
N GLY A 217 2.77 -5.62 3.43
CA GLY A 217 2.12 -6.55 4.35
C GLY A 217 2.88 -6.68 5.68
N ALA A 218 4.20 -6.86 5.64
CA ALA A 218 5.03 -6.94 6.85
C ALA A 218 4.95 -5.65 7.69
N LEU A 219 5.05 -4.48 7.05
CA LEU A 219 4.93 -3.18 7.71
C LEU A 219 3.54 -2.95 8.30
N ALA A 220 2.48 -3.31 7.57
CA ALA A 220 1.11 -3.22 8.05
C ALA A 220 0.86 -4.15 9.24
N LEU A 221 1.40 -5.38 9.22
CA LEU A 221 1.33 -6.32 10.34
C LEU A 221 2.06 -5.79 11.58
N LEU A 222 3.25 -5.19 11.43
CA LEU A 222 3.97 -4.54 12.53
C LEU A 222 3.21 -3.33 13.06
N SER A 223 2.71 -2.48 12.17
CA SER A 223 1.96 -1.29 12.57
C SER A 223 0.67 -1.67 13.30
N LEU A 224 -0.01 -2.74 12.88
CA LEU A 224 -1.20 -3.26 13.55
C LEU A 224 -0.88 -3.84 14.92
N GLN A 225 0.23 -4.59 15.07
CA GLN A 225 0.68 -5.06 16.38
C GLN A 225 0.91 -3.90 17.34
N ASN A 226 1.62 -2.86 16.89
CA ASN A 226 1.88 -1.67 17.69
C ASN A 226 0.58 -0.94 18.09
N GLU A 227 -0.37 -0.82 17.17
CA GLU A 227 -1.67 -0.21 17.45
C GLU A 227 -2.49 -1.04 18.46
N ILE A 228 -2.50 -2.36 18.34
CA ILE A 228 -3.15 -3.25 19.29
C ILE A 228 -2.54 -3.09 20.69
N LEU A 229 -1.22 -3.13 20.80
CA LEU A 229 -0.52 -2.97 22.08
C LEU A 229 -0.82 -1.61 22.72
N ARG A 230 -0.82 -0.52 21.93
CA ARG A 230 -1.17 0.83 22.42
C ARG A 230 -2.58 0.89 22.99
N ARG A 231 -3.57 0.31 22.29
CA ARG A 231 -4.97 0.35 22.73
C ARG A 231 -5.29 -0.62 23.87
N GLU A 232 -4.53 -1.70 24.00
CA GLU A 232 -4.76 -2.74 25.01
C GLU A 232 -3.71 -2.73 26.13
N ILE A 233 -2.93 -1.66 26.27
CA ILE A 233 -1.81 -1.55 27.24
C ILE A 233 -2.19 -1.90 28.70
N LYS A 234 -3.46 -1.65 29.07
CA LYS A 234 -4.00 -1.94 30.41
C LYS A 234 -4.54 -3.37 30.55
N ARG A 235 -4.55 -4.18 29.50
CA ARG A 235 -5.06 -5.55 29.54
C ARG A 235 -4.03 -6.48 30.19
N PRO A 236 -4.47 -7.46 31.00
CA PRO A 236 -3.55 -8.39 31.67
C PRO A 236 -2.63 -9.16 30.72
N TRP A 237 -3.11 -9.52 29.53
CA TRP A 237 -2.29 -10.26 28.55
C TRP A 237 -1.14 -9.40 27.99
N VAL A 238 -1.35 -8.09 27.81
CA VAL A 238 -0.30 -7.16 27.37
C VAL A 238 0.69 -6.89 28.49
N GLN A 239 0.21 -6.70 29.72
CA GLN A 239 1.08 -6.49 30.89
C GLN A 239 2.02 -7.68 31.10
N LYS A 240 1.50 -8.91 30.99
CA LYS A 240 2.30 -10.15 31.05
C LYS A 240 3.38 -10.23 29.97
N LEU A 241 3.11 -9.75 28.75
CA LEU A 241 4.12 -9.70 27.69
C LEU A 241 5.28 -8.77 28.06
N GLY A 242 4.98 -7.63 28.71
CA GLY A 242 6.00 -6.69 29.16
C GLY A 242 6.85 -7.21 30.34
N GLU A 243 6.31 -8.10 31.17
CA GLU A 243 7.05 -8.76 32.26
C GLU A 243 7.98 -9.88 31.76
N GLN A 244 7.74 -10.38 30.54
CA GLN A 244 8.48 -11.49 29.93
C GLN A 244 9.53 -11.05 28.89
N ALA A 245 9.56 -9.75 28.55
CA ALA A 245 10.48 -9.15 27.57
C ALA A 245 11.74 -8.60 28.24
#